data_AF-A0AAN8PMG1-F1
#
_entry.id   AF-A0AAN8PMG1-F1
#
_cell.length_a   1.000
_cell.length_b   1.000
_cell.length_c   1.000
_cell.angle_alpha   90.00
_cell.angle_beta   90.00
_cell.angle_gamma   90.00
#
_symmetry.space_group_name_H-M   'P 1'
#
loop_
_entity.id
_entity.type
_entity.pdbx_description
1 polymer ?
#
loop_
_entity_poly.entity_id
_entity_poly.type
_entity_poly.pdbx_seq_one_letter_code
_entity_poly.pdbx_strand_id
1 'polypeptide(L)'
;MLRFVLLCLIILCLIQNVDSLEIKGTYHTWLITLPLPIDIVKHMLPVGVSLDTPTGFGLPLGTHPIILELGRELNCGPVIFKFLQTNFMEAKFDIPFVQIENNPGIFNLKQVVYVDSVQ
;
A
#
# COMPACT_ATOMS: atom_id res chain seq x y z
N MET A 1 32.60 -34.87 16.68
CA MET A 1 31.62 -34.07 17.44
C MET A 1 31.96 -32.59 17.51
N LEU A 2 33.19 -32.20 17.89
CA LEU A 2 33.58 -30.78 18.05
C LEU A 2 33.35 -29.89 16.81
N ARG A 3 33.60 -30.40 15.59
CA ARG A 3 33.38 -29.67 14.34
C ARG A 3 31.90 -29.39 14.03
N PHE A 4 31.00 -30.28 14.46
CA PHE A 4 29.57 -30.14 14.24
C PHE A 4 28.97 -29.10 15.20
N VAL A 5 29.42 -29.13 16.45
CA VAL A 5 29.05 -28.13 17.47
C VAL A 5 29.54 -26.74 17.08
N LEU A 6 30.75 -26.62 16.53
CA LEU A 6 31.29 -25.35 16.04
C LEU A 6 30.48 -24.80 14.86
N LEU A 7 30.07 -25.66 13.93
CA LEU A 7 29.23 -25.25 12.80
C LEU A 7 27.86 -24.75 13.28
N CYS A 8 27.23 -25.45 14.22
CA CYS A 8 25.96 -25.02 14.82
C CYS A 8 26.09 -23.69 15.56
N LEU A 9 27.20 -23.46 16.28
CA LEU A 9 27.48 -22.20 16.97
C LEU A 9 27.68 -21.04 15.97
N ILE A 10 28.39 -21.27 14.87
CA ILE A 10 28.56 -20.25 13.81
C ILE A 10 27.20 -19.90 13.19
N ILE A 11 26.36 -20.90 12.89
CA ILE A 11 25.01 -20.70 12.34
C ILE A 11 24.13 -19.94 13.35
N LEU A 12 24.14 -20.32 14.63
CA LEU A 12 23.38 -19.61 15.66
C LEU A 12 23.87 -18.17 15.86
N CYS A 13 25.18 -17.91 15.86
CA CYS A 13 25.72 -16.55 15.94
C CYS A 13 25.37 -15.71 14.69
N LEU A 14 25.31 -16.30 13.51
CA LEU A 14 24.85 -15.63 12.30
C LEU A 14 23.34 -15.31 12.35
N ILE A 15 22.53 -16.20 12.92
CA ILE A 15 21.08 -16.00 13.09
C ILE A 15 20.79 -14.95 14.18
N GLN A 16 21.58 -14.92 15.26
CA GLN A 16 21.40 -13.98 16.38
C GLN A 16 21.80 -12.54 16.06
N ASN A 17 22.54 -12.29 14.97
CA ASN A 17 22.84 -10.94 14.47
C ASN A 17 21.79 -10.43 13.45
N VAL A 18 20.68 -11.15 13.23
CA VAL A 18 19.55 -10.70 12.42
C VAL A 18 18.65 -9.81 13.28
N ASP A 19 19.20 -8.73 13.83
CA ASP A 19 18.50 -7.85 14.78
C ASP A 19 17.44 -6.93 14.14
N SER A 20 17.18 -7.07 12.84
CA SER A 20 15.86 -6.80 12.30
C SER A 20 15.76 -7.41 10.90
N LEU A 21 14.76 -8.26 10.70
CA LEU A 21 14.31 -8.63 9.36
C LEU A 21 13.55 -7.44 8.78
N GLU A 22 14.30 -6.38 8.47
CA GLU A 22 13.77 -5.11 7.98
C GLU A 22 13.50 -5.23 6.48
N ILE A 23 12.26 -4.91 6.08
CA ILE A 23 11.89 -4.73 4.69
C ILE A 23 12.02 -3.25 4.37
N LYS A 24 12.84 -2.91 3.37
CA LYS A 24 13.00 -1.54 2.88
C LYS A 24 12.61 -1.48 1.41
N GLY A 25 12.25 -0.28 0.99
CA GLY A 25 12.07 0.10 -0.40
C GLY A 25 12.16 1.62 -0.52
N THR A 26 12.43 2.13 -1.71
CA THR A 26 12.27 3.55 -2.03
C THR A 26 11.01 3.73 -2.84
N TYR A 27 10.12 4.60 -2.36
CA TYR A 27 8.81 4.84 -2.94
C TYR A 27 8.81 6.16 -3.71
N HIS A 28 8.62 6.10 -5.03
CA HIS A 28 8.38 7.28 -5.85
C HIS A 28 6.90 7.33 -6.22
N THR A 29 6.25 8.46 -5.96
CA THR A 29 4.80 8.58 -6.10
C THR A 29 4.41 9.84 -6.83
N TRP A 30 3.47 9.69 -7.75
CA TRP A 30 2.71 10.79 -8.33
C TRP A 30 1.28 10.69 -7.82
N LEU A 31 0.76 11.82 -7.31
CA LEU A 31 -0.61 11.93 -6.82
C LEU A 31 -1.39 12.83 -7.76
N ILE A 32 -2.51 12.33 -8.27
CA ILE A 32 -3.39 13.05 -9.18
C ILE A 32 -4.78 13.09 -8.55
N THR A 33 -5.25 14.29 -8.20
CA THR A 33 -6.62 14.47 -7.71
C THR A 33 -7.56 14.62 -8.90
N LEU A 34 -8.59 13.77 -8.94
CA LEU A 34 -9.57 13.68 -10.02
C LEU A 34 -10.98 13.79 -9.44
N PRO A 35 -11.84 14.71 -9.93
CA PRO A 35 -13.26 14.65 -9.65
C PRO A 35 -13.90 13.58 -10.54
N LEU A 36 -14.39 12.49 -9.96
CA LEU A 36 -15.12 11.45 -10.69
C LEU A 36 -16.63 11.52 -10.41
N PRO A 37 -17.50 11.17 -11.38
CA PRO A 37 -18.93 11.08 -11.12
C PRO A 37 -19.26 10.17 -9.94
N ILE A 38 -20.13 10.64 -9.03
CA ILE A 38 -20.48 9.92 -7.79
C ILE A 38 -20.94 8.49 -8.07
N ASP A 39 -21.71 8.27 -9.13
CA ASP A 39 -22.23 6.95 -9.46
C ASP A 39 -21.12 5.96 -9.84
N ILE A 40 -20.08 6.43 -10.55
CA ILE A 40 -18.90 5.63 -10.85
C ILE A 40 -18.15 5.28 -9.56
N VAL A 41 -17.97 6.25 -8.67
CA VAL A 41 -17.27 6.03 -7.40
C VAL A 41 -18.03 5.05 -6.51
N LYS A 42 -19.37 5.11 -6.46
CA LYS A 42 -20.19 4.14 -5.73
C LYS A 42 -20.00 2.71 -6.22
N HIS A 43 -19.75 2.50 -7.52
CA HIS A 43 -19.44 1.17 -8.06
C HIS A 43 -18.07 0.64 -7.65
N MET A 44 -17.17 1.50 -7.16
CA MET A 44 -15.85 1.10 -6.64
C MET A 44 -15.90 0.68 -5.16
N LEU A 45 -16.98 1.01 -4.44
CA LEU A 45 -17.08 0.74 -3.01
C LEU A 45 -17.46 -0.72 -2.75
N PRO A 46 -16.86 -1.35 -1.73
CA PRO A 46 -17.31 -2.66 -1.26
C PRO A 46 -18.66 -2.55 -0.53
N VAL A 47 -19.28 -3.70 -0.29
CA VAL A 47 -20.53 -3.78 0.48
C VAL A 47 -20.30 -3.27 1.92
N GLY A 48 -21.28 -2.54 2.47
CA GLY A 48 -21.19 -1.96 3.82
C GLY A 48 -20.38 -0.66 3.88
N VAL A 49 -20.03 -0.08 2.72
CA VAL A 49 -19.25 1.15 2.61
C VAL A 49 -20.00 2.18 1.77
N SER A 50 -20.10 3.41 2.26
CA SER A 50 -20.83 4.50 1.60
C SER A 50 -19.98 5.77 1.50
N LEU A 51 -20.34 6.65 0.57
CA LEU A 51 -19.74 7.97 0.46
C LEU A 51 -20.40 8.93 1.45
N ASP A 52 -19.57 9.68 2.15
CA ASP A 52 -19.96 10.91 2.80
C ASP A 52 -19.81 12.08 1.82
N THR A 53 -20.62 13.10 1.99
CA THR A 53 -20.58 14.27 1.10
C THR A 53 -19.48 15.22 1.57
N PRO A 54 -18.43 15.48 0.77
CA PRO A 54 -17.39 16.42 1.18
C PRO A 54 -17.99 17.84 1.24
N THR A 55 -17.98 18.44 2.43
CA THR A 55 -18.34 19.85 2.60
C THR A 55 -17.13 20.72 2.22
N GLY A 56 -17.34 21.72 1.34
CA GLY A 56 -16.34 22.77 1.09
C GLY A 56 -15.21 22.47 0.09
N PHE A 57 -15.26 21.36 -0.65
CA PHE A 57 -14.17 20.99 -1.57
C PHE A 57 -14.17 21.70 -2.93
N GLY A 58 -15.14 22.58 -3.21
CA GLY A 58 -15.21 23.33 -4.48
C GLY A 58 -15.33 22.42 -5.72
N LEU A 59 -15.83 21.20 -5.54
CA LEU A 59 -15.93 20.21 -6.61
C LEU A 59 -17.14 20.49 -7.50
N PRO A 60 -17.06 20.10 -8.79
CA PRO A 60 -18.24 20.09 -9.64
C PRO A 60 -19.39 19.29 -9.01
N LEU A 61 -20.62 19.77 -9.19
CA LEU A 61 -21.81 19.08 -8.70
C LEU A 61 -21.88 17.65 -9.26
N GLY A 62 -22.29 16.70 -8.41
CA GLY A 62 -22.41 15.29 -8.79
C GLY A 62 -21.08 14.54 -8.91
N THR A 63 -19.97 15.14 -8.47
CA THR A 63 -18.65 14.49 -8.46
C THR A 63 -18.14 14.26 -7.03
N HIS A 64 -17.27 13.26 -6.89
CA HIS A 64 -16.56 12.91 -5.67
C HIS A 64 -15.05 13.00 -5.94
N PRO A 65 -14.24 13.52 -5.00
CA PRO A 65 -12.81 13.60 -5.19
C PRO A 65 -12.20 12.20 -5.04
N ILE A 66 -11.30 11.85 -5.94
CA ILE A 66 -10.51 10.62 -5.90
C ILE A 66 -9.05 11.01 -6.07
N ILE A 67 -8.14 10.33 -5.37
CA ILE A 67 -6.71 10.49 -5.57
C ILE A 67 -6.22 9.23 -6.30
N LEU A 68 -5.76 9.40 -7.53
CA LEU A 68 -5.00 8.37 -8.23
C LEU A 68 -3.55 8.48 -7.80
N GLU A 69 -3.07 7.43 -7.13
CA GLU A 69 -1.68 7.27 -6.74
C GLU A 69 -0.99 6.34 -7.73
N LEU A 70 0.00 6.87 -8.46
CA LEU A 70 0.88 6.08 -9.32
C LEU A 70 2.21 5.94 -8.60
N GLY A 71 2.56 4.70 -8.23
CA GLY A 71 3.73 4.35 -7.46
C GLY A 71 4.75 3.58 -8.28
N ARG A 72 6.04 3.83 -8.01
CA ARG A 72 7.13 2.94 -8.39
C ARG A 72 7.94 2.61 -7.15
N GLU A 73 7.92 1.35 -6.77
CA GLU A 73 8.73 0.81 -5.69
C GLU A 73 10.06 0.33 -6.23
N LEU A 74 11.15 0.75 -5.58
CA LEU A 74 12.49 0.32 -5.92
C LEU A 74 13.13 -0.40 -4.74
N ASN A 75 13.81 -1.52 -5.04
CA ASN A 75 14.56 -2.34 -4.10
C ASN A 75 13.71 -2.81 -2.90
N CYS A 76 12.43 -3.11 -3.13
CA CYS A 76 11.49 -3.54 -2.10
C CYS A 76 11.80 -4.98 -1.68
N GLY A 77 12.18 -5.18 -0.42
CA GLY A 77 12.45 -6.51 0.13
C GLY A 77 13.39 -6.50 1.33
N PRO A 78 13.82 -7.69 1.80
CA PRO A 78 14.69 -7.82 2.96
C PRO A 78 16.07 -7.17 2.72
N VAL A 79 16.54 -6.36 3.66
CA VAL A 79 17.83 -5.64 3.54
C VAL A 79 19.04 -6.61 3.44
N ILE A 80 18.99 -7.73 4.15
CA ILE A 80 20.08 -8.72 4.22
C ILE A 80 20.19 -9.53 2.92
N PHE A 81 19.06 -9.73 2.22
CA PHE A 81 18.98 -10.56 1.03
C PHE A 81 18.63 -9.71 -0.19
N LYS A 82 19.57 -8.88 -0.65
CA LYS A 82 19.35 -7.96 -1.78
C LYS A 82 18.86 -8.66 -3.06
N PHE A 83 19.19 -9.92 -3.28
CA PHE A 83 18.71 -10.69 -4.43
C PHE A 83 17.21 -11.03 -4.36
N LEU A 84 16.59 -10.90 -3.19
CA LEU A 84 15.14 -11.00 -2.99
C LEU A 84 14.44 -9.64 -3.12
N GLN A 85 15.18 -8.56 -3.31
CA GLN A 85 14.57 -7.24 -3.51
C GLN A 85 14.02 -7.15 -4.93
N THR A 86 12.82 -6.60 -5.05
CA THR A 86 12.11 -6.45 -6.32
C THR A 86 11.79 -4.98 -6.57
N ASN A 87 11.53 -4.67 -7.84
CA ASN A 87 10.98 -3.39 -8.25
C ASN A 87 9.61 -3.65 -8.85
N PHE A 88 8.63 -2.84 -8.51
CA PHE A 88 7.32 -2.94 -9.13
C PHE A 88 6.72 -1.56 -9.33
N MET A 89 5.78 -1.49 -10.25
CA MET A 89 4.92 -0.33 -10.42
C MET A 89 3.54 -0.67 -9.89
N GLU A 90 2.86 0.31 -9.31
CA GLU A 90 1.50 0.13 -8.83
C GLU A 90 0.64 1.36 -9.09
N ALA A 91 -0.66 1.14 -9.21
CA ALA A 91 -1.65 2.19 -9.28
C ALA A 91 -2.74 1.93 -8.24
N LYS A 92 -3.09 2.95 -7.47
CA LYS A 92 -4.11 2.88 -6.43
C LYS A 92 -5.10 4.03 -6.57
N PHE A 93 -6.36 3.77 -6.30
CA PHE A 93 -7.32 4.82 -5.98
C PHE A 93 -7.40 4.99 -4.46
N ASP A 94 -7.29 6.21 -3.99
CA ASP A 94 -7.63 6.61 -2.63
C ASP A 94 -8.93 7.43 -2.71
N ILE A 95 -9.98 6.86 -2.11
CA ILE A 95 -11.34 7.37 -2.08
C ILE A 95 -11.57 7.97 -0.69
N PRO A 96 -11.41 9.29 -0.51
CA PRO A 96 -11.66 9.95 0.75
C PRO A 96 -13.16 10.07 1.05
N PHE A 97 -13.49 10.47 2.28
CA PHE A 97 -14.87 10.72 2.72
C PHE A 97 -15.76 9.49 2.63
N VAL A 98 -15.31 8.40 3.24
CA VAL A 98 -16.01 7.12 3.25
C VAL A 98 -16.51 6.81 4.65
N GLN A 99 -17.74 6.29 4.75
CA GLN A 99 -18.32 5.75 5.98
C GLN A 99 -18.38 4.22 5.88
N ILE A 100 -18.12 3.55 7.00
CA ILE A 100 -18.14 2.10 7.10
C ILE A 100 -19.26 1.72 8.08
N GLU A 101 -20.11 0.77 7.68
CA GLU A 101 -21.22 0.29 8.49
C GLU A 101 -20.74 -0.15 9.89
N ASN A 102 -21.45 0.27 10.93
CA ASN A 102 -21.13 0.00 12.34
C ASN A 102 -19.76 0.54 12.82
N ASN A 103 -19.08 1.38 12.03
CA ASN A 103 -17.83 2.02 12.43
C ASN A 103 -17.97 3.56 12.37
N PRO A 104 -18.06 4.24 13.53
CA PRO A 104 -18.23 5.67 13.56
C PRO A 104 -16.95 6.38 13.07
N GLY A 105 -17.06 7.20 12.03
CA GLY A 105 -15.96 8.00 11.53
C GLY A 105 -16.05 8.27 10.03
N ILE A 106 -15.13 9.10 9.55
CA ILE A 106 -14.88 9.34 8.14
C ILE A 106 -13.50 8.79 7.82
N PHE A 107 -13.44 7.95 6.79
CA PHE A 107 -12.25 7.20 6.41
C PHE A 107 -11.83 7.50 4.97
N ASN A 108 -10.63 7.06 4.64
CA ASN A 108 -10.13 6.97 3.29
C ASN A 108 -10.04 5.50 2.90
N LEU A 109 -10.70 5.12 1.81
CA LEU A 109 -10.62 3.78 1.25
C LEU A 109 -9.55 3.74 0.17
N LYS A 110 -8.48 2.98 0.40
CA LYS A 110 -7.41 2.75 -0.59
C LYS A 110 -7.62 1.42 -1.32
N GLN A 111 -7.74 1.47 -2.63
CA GLN A 111 -7.91 0.32 -3.51
C GLN A 111 -6.75 0.21 -4.48
N VAL A 112 -6.07 -0.95 -4.48
CA VAL A 112 -5.04 -1.26 -5.48
C VAL A 112 -5.71 -1.69 -6.77
N VAL A 113 -5.40 -1.01 -7.87
CA VAL A 113 -6.02 -1.24 -9.18
C VAL A 113 -5.08 -2.02 -10.10
N TYR A 114 -3.77 -1.84 -9.91
CA TYR A 114 -2.75 -2.48 -10.72
C TYR A 114 -1.45 -2.64 -9.95
N VAL A 115 -0.78 -3.76 -10.16
CA VAL A 115 0.61 -4.00 -9.75
C VAL A 115 1.31 -4.72 -10.90
N ASP A 116 2.40 -4.15 -11.40
CA ASP A 116 3.33 -4.83 -12.30
C ASP A 116 4.40 -5.52 -11.44
N SER A 117 4.14 -6.76 -11.03
CA SER A 117 5.19 -7.60 -10.49
C SER A 117 5.80 -8.44 -11.61
N VAL A 118 7.05 -8.12 -11.97
CA VAL A 118 7.88 -9.08 -12.68
C VAL A 118 8.22 -10.17 -11.66
N GLN A 119 7.64 -11.36 -11.83
CA GLN A 119 7.97 -12.56 -11.06
C GLN A 119 9.43 -12.97 -11.28
#